data_AF-A0A3M1WGE9-F1
#
_entry.id   AF-A0A3M1WGE9-F1
#
_cell.length_a   1.000
_cell.length_b   1.000
_cell.length_c   1.000
_cell.angle_alpha   90.00
_cell.angle_beta   90.00
_cell.angle_gamma   90.00
#
_symmetry.space_group_name_H-M   'P 1'
#
loop_
_entity.id
_entity.type
_entity.pdbx_description
1 polymer ?
#
loop_
_entity_poly.entity_id
_entity_poly.type
_entity_poly.pdbx_seq_one_letter_code
_entity_poly.pdbx_strand_id
1 'polypeptide(L)'
;MLNERRSFLKRVVAGAFLIWIVMLCAYDGHSVNGGQITPVSGPSWLNVLRIPFELSCMGRTGRWGPPPPVEQEKVDENGSNSDLFLLTGADLYRYSCRACHRPSGLGCGSEIKSLLNPVRTASPDYVQKMMAARGRPIPRAFAERLAAQSASSLLQRLQQGGEKMPSFGYLRADEVNALLHYLRKLAGLPQTNRPEPQLMESWPRVGELLVKGTCHICHNATNEGGAYGLINAYERIPSLAEIVGHRTMQEVINKVRRGAIVPGERRGRMPIFSYLTEQEVAAIYLYLQMYPPQP
;
A
#
# COMPACT_ATOMS: atom_id res chain seq x y z
N MET A 1 -49.99 0.76 -41.78
CA MET A 1 -49.78 0.62 -40.32
C MET A 1 -48.52 -0.18 -39.91
N LEU A 2 -48.01 -1.13 -40.69
CA LEU A 2 -46.79 -1.88 -40.31
C LEU A 2 -45.45 -1.13 -40.55
N ASN A 3 -45.41 -0.18 -41.49
CA ASN A 3 -44.18 0.56 -41.80
C ASN A 3 -43.83 1.66 -40.78
N GLU A 4 -44.82 2.26 -40.12
CA GLU A 4 -44.55 3.31 -39.11
C GLU A 4 -43.97 2.74 -37.81
N ARG A 5 -44.37 1.52 -37.42
CA ARG A 5 -43.85 0.85 -36.21
C ARG A 5 -42.35 0.50 -36.30
N ARG A 6 -41.82 0.24 -37.51
CA ARG A 6 -40.39 -0.03 -37.71
C ARG A 6 -39.51 1.23 -37.63
N SER A 7 -40.06 2.39 -37.99
CA SER A 7 -39.37 3.69 -37.89
C SER A 7 -39.22 4.13 -36.43
N PHE A 8 -40.28 3.94 -35.63
CA PHE A 8 -40.28 4.29 -34.21
C PHE A 8 -39.27 3.46 -33.40
N LEU A 9 -39.21 2.16 -33.65
CA LEU A 9 -38.28 1.26 -32.94
C LEU A 9 -36.80 1.57 -33.24
N LYS A 10 -36.47 1.97 -34.47
CA LYS A 10 -35.09 2.36 -34.85
C LYS A 10 -34.65 3.66 -34.17
N ARG A 11 -35.56 4.62 -33.95
CA ARG A 11 -35.26 5.89 -33.26
C ARG A 11 -35.07 5.71 -31.75
N VAL A 12 -35.86 4.83 -31.12
CA VAL A 12 -35.73 4.52 -29.69
C VAL A 12 -34.43 3.75 -29.39
N VAL A 13 -34.03 2.81 -30.24
CA VAL A 13 -32.77 2.07 -30.06
C VAL A 13 -31.53 2.94 -30.32
N ALA A 14 -31.59 3.86 -31.29
CA ALA A 14 -30.50 4.81 -31.54
C ALA A 14 -30.34 5.85 -30.42
N GLY A 15 -31.45 6.31 -29.82
CA GLY A 15 -31.41 7.22 -28.66
C GLY A 15 -30.88 6.55 -27.38
N ALA A 16 -31.23 5.28 -27.14
CA ALA A 16 -30.72 4.52 -26.00
C ALA A 16 -29.20 4.23 -26.12
N PHE A 17 -28.68 4.03 -27.34
CA PHE A 17 -27.25 3.83 -27.56
C PHE A 17 -26.42 5.11 -27.36
N LEU A 18 -26.96 6.27 -27.72
CA LEU A 18 -26.28 7.56 -27.52
C LEU A 18 -26.26 7.98 -26.04
N ILE A 19 -27.31 7.68 -25.27
CA ILE A 19 -27.32 7.92 -23.81
C ILE A 19 -26.33 7.00 -23.10
N TRP A 20 -26.16 5.75 -23.57
CA TRP A 20 -25.17 4.83 -23.00
C TRP A 20 -23.72 5.20 -23.35
N ILE A 21 -23.46 5.74 -24.55
CA ILE A 21 -22.12 6.22 -24.95
C ILE A 21 -21.73 7.50 -24.18
N VAL A 22 -22.68 8.41 -23.92
CA VAL A 22 -22.41 9.58 -23.07
C VAL A 22 -22.22 9.18 -21.60
N MET A 23 -22.93 8.16 -21.10
CA MET A 23 -22.69 7.60 -19.76
C MET A 23 -21.37 6.82 -19.62
N LEU A 24 -20.77 6.34 -20.72
CA LEU A 24 -19.45 5.70 -20.71
C LEU A 24 -18.29 6.70 -20.85
N CYS A 25 -18.57 7.92 -21.31
CA CYS A 25 -17.59 9.02 -21.33
C CYS A 25 -17.71 9.97 -20.12
N ALA A 26 -18.79 9.85 -19.33
CA ALA A 26 -18.96 10.48 -18.03
C ALA A 26 -18.82 9.45 -16.90
N TYR A 27 -17.71 8.70 -16.88
CA TYR A 27 -17.18 8.27 -15.58
C TYR A 27 -16.51 9.52 -15.01
N ASP A 28 -17.36 10.36 -14.42
CA ASP A 28 -16.99 11.54 -13.68
C ASP A 28 -15.81 11.20 -12.79
N GLY A 29 -14.77 12.01 -12.90
CA GLY A 29 -13.64 12.03 -11.99
C GLY A 29 -14.18 12.10 -10.57
N HIS A 30 -14.32 10.92 -9.95
CA HIS A 30 -14.41 10.83 -8.51
C HIS A 30 -13.19 11.55 -7.98
N SER A 31 -13.45 12.65 -7.29
CA SER A 31 -12.48 13.44 -6.56
C SER A 31 -11.51 12.51 -5.85
N VAL A 32 -10.31 12.37 -6.41
CA VAL A 32 -9.22 11.62 -5.80
C VAL A 32 -8.70 12.54 -4.70
N ASN A 33 -9.24 12.39 -3.49
CA ASN A 33 -8.69 12.98 -2.27
C ASN A 33 -7.22 12.60 -2.01
N GLY A 34 -6.61 11.74 -2.84
CA GLY A 34 -5.23 11.26 -2.68
C GLY A 34 -4.16 12.35 -2.75
N GLY A 35 -4.49 13.58 -3.16
CA GLY A 35 -3.53 14.71 -3.17
C GLY A 35 -3.36 15.41 -1.82
N GLN A 36 -4.35 15.31 -0.93
CA GLN A 36 -4.31 16.01 0.35
C GLN A 36 -3.70 15.12 1.42
N ILE A 37 -2.64 15.62 2.06
CA ILE A 37 -2.03 14.95 3.20
C ILE A 37 -3.01 15.01 4.37
N THR A 38 -3.35 13.85 4.92
CA THR A 38 -4.33 13.74 6.01
C THR A 38 -3.73 12.99 7.18
N PRO A 39 -4.14 13.30 8.43
CA PRO A 39 -3.68 12.55 9.60
C PRO A 39 -4.07 11.08 9.50
N VAL A 40 -3.28 10.22 10.13
CA VAL A 40 -3.64 8.82 10.36
C VAL A 40 -4.73 8.76 11.43
N SER A 41 -5.73 7.89 11.26
CA SER A 41 -6.87 7.78 12.17
C SER A 41 -7.25 6.34 12.47
N GLY A 42 -7.96 6.10 13.56
CA GLY A 42 -8.54 4.80 13.84
C GLY A 42 -7.61 3.71 14.38
N PRO A 43 -8.16 2.51 14.61
CA PRO A 43 -7.42 1.35 15.07
C PRO A 43 -6.39 0.87 14.04
N SER A 44 -5.33 0.26 14.52
CA SER A 44 -4.36 -0.44 13.67
C SER A 44 -5.01 -1.56 12.86
N TRP A 45 -4.39 -1.92 11.73
CA TRP A 45 -4.91 -3.01 10.91
C TRP A 45 -4.96 -4.35 11.66
N LEU A 46 -3.96 -4.66 12.49
CA LEU A 46 -3.98 -5.87 13.33
C LEU A 46 -5.14 -5.86 14.34
N ASN A 47 -5.49 -4.70 14.89
CA ASN A 47 -6.64 -4.57 15.78
C ASN A 47 -7.97 -4.75 15.03
N VAL A 48 -8.11 -4.17 13.83
CA VAL A 48 -9.27 -4.40 12.96
C VAL A 48 -9.46 -5.90 12.67
N LEU A 49 -8.38 -6.62 12.40
CA LEU A 49 -8.42 -8.05 12.14
C LEU A 49 -8.54 -8.92 13.40
N ARG A 50 -8.42 -8.33 14.60
CA ARG A 50 -8.36 -9.04 15.89
C ARG A 50 -7.26 -10.10 15.92
N ILE A 51 -6.10 -9.80 15.34
CA ILE A 51 -4.94 -10.68 15.30
C ILE A 51 -3.88 -10.13 16.27
N PRO A 52 -3.54 -10.86 17.36
CA PRO A 52 -2.41 -10.52 18.21
C PRO A 52 -1.12 -10.42 17.39
N PHE A 53 -0.26 -9.45 17.69
CA PHE A 53 0.98 -9.25 16.94
C PHE A 53 1.83 -10.52 16.94
N GLU A 54 1.96 -11.19 18.07
CA GLU A 54 2.73 -12.43 18.26
C GLU A 54 2.20 -13.61 17.45
N LEU A 55 0.90 -13.60 17.10
CA LEU A 55 0.26 -14.62 16.29
C LEU A 55 0.31 -14.27 14.79
N SER A 56 0.51 -13.00 14.46
CA SER A 56 0.73 -12.59 13.08
C SER A 56 2.07 -13.11 12.56
N CYS A 57 2.19 -13.21 11.25
CA CYS A 57 3.45 -13.47 10.57
C CYS A 57 4.54 -12.44 10.87
N MET A 58 4.13 -11.22 11.25
CA MET A 58 5.01 -10.13 11.67
C MET A 58 5.64 -10.41 13.02
N GLY A 59 4.87 -10.82 14.02
CA GLY A 59 5.41 -11.17 15.34
C GLY A 59 6.13 -12.51 15.38
N ARG A 60 5.63 -13.54 14.68
CA ARG A 60 6.20 -14.90 14.73
C ARG A 60 7.60 -15.01 14.16
N THR A 61 7.91 -14.24 13.11
CA THR A 61 9.19 -14.38 12.41
C THR A 61 10.33 -13.69 13.14
N GLY A 62 10.07 -12.63 13.91
CA GLY A 62 11.07 -11.86 14.66
C GLY A 62 12.25 -11.32 13.83
N ARG A 63 12.23 -11.51 12.50
CA ARG A 63 13.33 -11.28 11.56
C ARG A 63 12.78 -10.57 10.33
N TRP A 64 12.74 -9.24 10.41
CA TRP A 64 12.33 -8.38 9.30
C TRP A 64 13.57 -7.72 8.68
N GLY A 65 14.39 -8.52 8.01
CA GLY A 65 15.50 -8.03 7.18
C GLY A 65 16.89 -8.29 7.77
N PRO A 66 17.94 -8.21 6.93
CA PRO A 66 19.33 -8.27 7.37
C PRO A 66 19.64 -7.09 8.31
N PRO A 67 20.61 -7.25 9.23
CA PRO A 67 21.11 -6.13 10.02
C PRO A 67 21.54 -4.98 9.08
N PRO A 68 21.35 -3.71 9.47
CA PRO A 68 21.79 -2.59 8.65
C PRO A 68 23.31 -2.70 8.39
N PRO A 69 23.79 -2.34 7.19
CA PRO A 69 25.22 -2.09 6.96
C PRO A 69 25.73 -1.06 7.97
N VAL A 70 26.98 -1.20 8.42
CA VAL A 70 27.59 -0.38 9.50
C VAL A 70 27.93 1.04 9.03
N GLU A 71 27.53 1.47 7.84
CA GLU A 71 27.83 2.81 7.35
C GLU A 71 26.91 3.84 8.02
N GLN A 72 27.52 4.64 8.90
CA GLN A 72 26.94 5.83 9.50
C GLN A 72 26.85 6.91 8.42
N GLU A 73 25.73 6.98 7.69
CA GLU A 73 25.32 8.26 7.11
C GLU A 73 25.04 9.21 8.28
N LYS A 74 25.88 10.24 8.42
CA LYS A 74 25.60 11.35 9.32
C LYS A 74 24.36 12.07 8.79
N VAL A 75 23.26 11.97 9.50
CA VAL A 75 22.16 12.91 9.33
C VAL A 75 22.64 14.26 9.81
N ASP A 76 22.55 15.26 8.94
CA ASP A 76 22.62 16.64 9.39
C ASP A 76 21.46 16.86 10.38
N GLU A 77 21.80 17.11 11.64
CA GLU A 77 20.83 17.44 12.71
C GLU A 77 20.01 18.71 12.38
N ASN A 78 20.44 19.46 11.36
CA ASN A 78 19.72 20.58 10.78
C ASN A 78 18.66 20.18 9.74
N GLY A 79 18.40 18.88 9.52
CA GLY A 79 17.37 18.40 8.62
C GLY A 79 17.56 18.98 7.22
N SER A 80 18.52 18.45 6.45
CA SER A 80 18.69 18.86 5.05
C SER A 80 17.31 18.91 4.37
N ASN A 81 16.86 20.15 4.09
CA ASN A 81 15.69 20.54 3.32
C ASN A 81 15.81 20.04 1.87
N SER A 82 16.01 18.75 1.64
CA SER A 82 15.46 18.19 0.41
C SER A 82 13.95 18.17 0.64
N ASP A 83 13.31 19.29 0.31
CA ASP A 83 11.86 19.43 0.35
C ASP A 83 11.17 18.32 -0.46
N LEU A 84 11.91 17.66 -1.36
CA LEU A 84 11.44 16.64 -2.27
C LEU A 84 12.27 15.34 -2.22
N PHE A 85 11.57 14.22 -2.33
CA PHE A 85 12.06 12.86 -2.49
C PHE A 85 11.71 12.39 -3.90
N LEU A 86 12.70 11.84 -4.61
CA LEU A 86 12.46 11.14 -5.87
C LEU A 86 12.02 9.71 -5.55
N LEU A 87 10.75 9.38 -5.79
CA LEU A 87 10.18 8.05 -5.57
C LEU A 87 9.95 7.32 -6.90
N THR A 88 10.07 6.00 -6.82
CA THR A 88 9.68 5.06 -7.88
C THR A 88 8.54 4.15 -7.42
N GLY A 89 8.02 3.31 -8.31
CA GLY A 89 7.08 2.25 -7.94
C GLY A 89 7.66 1.25 -6.92
N ALA A 90 8.99 1.07 -6.91
CA ALA A 90 9.68 0.24 -5.93
C ALA A 90 9.61 0.84 -4.51
N ASP A 91 9.69 2.17 -4.40
CA ASP A 91 9.58 2.88 -3.13
C ASP A 91 8.16 2.84 -2.58
N LEU A 92 7.16 3.07 -3.43
CA LEU A 92 5.75 2.91 -3.04
C LEU A 92 5.46 1.48 -2.55
N TYR A 93 6.02 0.47 -3.22
CA TYR A 93 5.93 -0.91 -2.76
C TYR A 93 6.61 -1.11 -1.40
N ARG A 94 7.79 -0.51 -1.22
CA ARG A 94 8.58 -0.58 0.02
C ARG A 94 7.84 0.07 1.19
N TYR A 95 7.16 1.19 0.97
CA TYR A 95 6.44 1.96 2.01
C TYR A 95 5.08 1.39 2.36
N SER A 96 4.37 0.81 1.38
CA SER A 96 2.95 0.49 1.55
C SER A 96 2.62 -1.00 1.46
N CYS A 97 3.47 -1.81 0.83
CA CYS A 97 3.14 -3.23 0.57
C CYS A 97 4.09 -4.20 1.27
N ARG A 98 5.37 -3.87 1.36
CA ARG A 98 6.45 -4.77 1.79
C ARG A 98 6.27 -5.29 3.23
N ALA A 99 5.68 -4.49 4.12
CA ALA A 99 5.45 -4.89 5.51
C ALA A 99 4.60 -6.18 5.61
N CYS A 100 3.56 -6.31 4.80
CA CYS A 100 2.73 -7.53 4.74
C CYS A 100 3.22 -8.51 3.67
N HIS A 101 3.56 -8.00 2.48
CA HIS A 101 3.80 -8.84 1.31
C HIS A 101 5.24 -9.29 1.11
N ARG A 102 6.15 -8.86 2.01
CA ARG A 102 7.60 -9.11 1.99
C ARG A 102 8.28 -8.52 0.75
N PRO A 103 9.62 -8.50 0.63
CA PRO A 103 10.28 -7.95 -0.55
C PRO A 103 9.90 -8.64 -1.87
N SER A 104 9.55 -9.93 -1.84
CA SER A 104 9.24 -10.73 -3.03
C SER A 104 7.79 -10.64 -3.51
N GLY A 105 6.88 -10.01 -2.77
CA GLY A 105 5.45 -9.99 -3.10
C GLY A 105 4.73 -11.32 -2.93
N LEU A 106 5.39 -12.32 -2.34
CA LEU A 106 4.80 -13.63 -2.09
C LEU A 106 3.88 -13.66 -0.87
N GLY A 107 3.92 -12.64 -0.02
CA GLY A 107 3.18 -12.64 1.23
C GLY A 107 3.83 -13.50 2.30
N CYS A 108 3.02 -13.97 3.24
CA CYS A 108 3.45 -14.85 4.32
C CYS A 108 2.51 -16.03 4.47
N GLY A 109 2.89 -17.15 3.86
CA GLY A 109 2.17 -18.43 3.98
C GLY A 109 0.70 -18.29 3.58
N SER A 110 -0.19 -18.86 4.40
CA SER A 110 -1.64 -18.75 4.23
C SER A 110 -2.23 -17.45 4.82
N GLU A 111 -1.48 -16.72 5.64
CA GLU A 111 -1.96 -15.54 6.36
C GLU A 111 -2.07 -14.33 5.42
N ILE A 112 -0.98 -14.04 4.70
CA ILE A 112 -0.93 -12.97 3.70
C ILE A 112 -0.72 -13.58 2.32
N LYS A 113 -1.70 -13.42 1.44
CA LYS A 113 -1.66 -13.94 0.06
C LYS A 113 -0.63 -13.19 -0.78
N SER A 114 -0.13 -13.85 -1.84
CA SER A 114 0.74 -13.20 -2.83
C SER A 114 0.01 -12.10 -3.61
N LEU A 115 0.70 -10.99 -3.85
CA LEU A 115 0.24 -9.93 -4.77
C LEU A 115 0.53 -10.27 -6.23
N LEU A 116 1.44 -11.20 -6.51
CA LEU A 116 1.92 -11.43 -7.87
C LEU A 116 0.85 -12.07 -8.75
N ASN A 117 0.04 -12.99 -8.19
CA ASN A 117 -0.97 -13.69 -8.98
C ASN A 117 -2.07 -12.75 -9.51
N PRO A 118 -2.70 -11.88 -8.69
CA PRO A 118 -3.62 -10.87 -9.20
C PRO A 118 -3.02 -9.97 -10.28
N VAL A 119 -1.74 -9.59 -10.14
CA VAL A 119 -1.04 -8.77 -11.13
C VAL A 119 -0.81 -9.54 -12.44
N ARG A 120 -0.40 -10.81 -12.34
CA ARG A 120 -0.21 -11.69 -13.51
C ARG A 120 -1.52 -11.91 -14.27
N THR A 121 -2.63 -12.14 -13.57
CA THR A 121 -3.93 -12.36 -14.19
C THR A 121 -4.51 -11.10 -14.83
N ALA A 122 -3.97 -9.91 -14.52
CA ALA A 122 -4.26 -8.67 -15.24
C ALA A 122 -3.53 -8.54 -16.60
N SER A 123 -2.74 -9.54 -17.02
CA SER A 123 -2.10 -9.59 -18.35
C SER A 123 -2.83 -10.56 -19.28
N PRO A 124 -3.38 -10.11 -20.42
CA PRO A 124 -4.01 -10.98 -21.40
C PRO A 124 -3.06 -12.08 -21.93
N ASP A 125 -1.80 -11.75 -22.15
CA ASP A 125 -0.78 -12.70 -22.63
C ASP A 125 -0.48 -13.77 -21.58
N TYR A 126 -0.38 -13.37 -20.30
CA TYR A 126 -0.19 -14.33 -19.21
C TYR A 126 -1.40 -15.27 -19.10
N VAL A 127 -2.62 -14.72 -19.17
CA VAL A 127 -3.86 -15.51 -19.09
C VAL A 127 -3.95 -16.51 -20.24
N GLN A 128 -3.64 -16.11 -21.48
CA GLN A 128 -3.59 -17.04 -22.63
C GLN A 128 -2.57 -18.14 -22.42
N LYS A 129 -1.33 -17.79 -22.06
CA LYS A 129 -0.25 -18.77 -21.82
C LYS A 129 -0.61 -19.74 -20.70
N MET A 130 -1.15 -19.25 -19.61
CA MET A 130 -1.59 -20.04 -18.46
C MET A 130 -2.72 -21.01 -18.83
N MET A 131 -3.71 -20.56 -19.60
CA MET A 131 -4.84 -21.39 -20.03
C MET A 131 -4.41 -22.46 -21.07
N ALA A 132 -3.52 -22.11 -22.00
CA ALA A 132 -2.91 -23.06 -22.93
C ALA A 132 -2.10 -24.14 -22.20
N ALA A 133 -1.28 -23.76 -21.21
CA ALA A 133 -0.52 -24.70 -20.39
C ALA A 133 -1.39 -25.69 -19.58
N ARG A 134 -2.67 -25.35 -19.36
CA ARG A 134 -3.68 -26.22 -18.71
C ARG A 134 -4.47 -27.07 -19.71
N GLY A 135 -4.07 -27.12 -20.98
CA GLY A 135 -4.78 -27.84 -22.03
C GLY A 135 -6.11 -27.20 -22.44
N ARG A 136 -6.31 -25.91 -22.14
CA ARG A 136 -7.55 -25.16 -22.43
C ARG A 136 -7.23 -23.82 -23.11
N PRO A 137 -6.64 -23.81 -24.32
CA PRO A 137 -6.35 -22.56 -25.01
C PRO A 137 -7.64 -21.76 -25.22
N ILE A 138 -7.56 -20.44 -25.05
CA ILE A 138 -8.71 -19.53 -25.17
C ILE A 138 -8.42 -18.42 -26.19
N PRO A 139 -9.45 -17.88 -26.86
CA PRO A 139 -9.26 -16.75 -27.77
C PRO A 139 -8.76 -15.50 -27.04
N ARG A 140 -7.93 -14.69 -27.74
CA ARG A 140 -7.38 -13.43 -27.23
C ARG A 140 -8.43 -12.50 -26.63
N ALA A 141 -9.55 -12.28 -27.33
CA ALA A 141 -10.63 -11.41 -26.85
C ALA A 141 -11.26 -11.92 -25.53
N PHE A 142 -11.25 -13.22 -25.27
CA PHE A 142 -11.69 -13.75 -23.98
C PHE A 142 -10.65 -13.50 -22.88
N ALA A 143 -9.37 -13.69 -23.19
CA ALA A 143 -8.29 -13.39 -22.25
C ALA A 143 -8.22 -11.90 -21.90
N GLU A 144 -8.46 -11.00 -22.86
CA GLU A 144 -8.55 -9.55 -22.63
C GLU A 144 -9.69 -9.20 -21.67
N ARG A 145 -10.87 -9.83 -21.81
CA ARG A 145 -11.99 -9.65 -20.87
C ARG A 145 -11.64 -10.12 -19.45
N LEU A 146 -11.04 -11.31 -19.31
CA LEU A 146 -10.62 -11.84 -18.01
C LEU A 146 -9.53 -10.97 -17.35
N ALA A 147 -8.59 -10.49 -18.16
CA ALA A 147 -7.52 -9.61 -17.69
C ALA A 147 -8.05 -8.24 -17.26
N ALA A 148 -8.99 -7.66 -18.02
CA ALA A 148 -9.65 -6.41 -17.65
C ALA A 148 -10.40 -6.53 -16.32
N GLN A 149 -11.16 -7.61 -16.12
CA GLN A 149 -11.83 -7.89 -14.83
C GLN A 149 -10.83 -8.01 -13.68
N SER A 150 -9.71 -8.71 -13.91
CA SER A 150 -8.64 -8.84 -12.91
C SER A 150 -7.98 -7.50 -12.58
N ALA A 151 -7.73 -6.66 -13.60
CA ALA A 151 -7.17 -5.32 -13.43
C ALA A 151 -8.10 -4.41 -12.62
N SER A 152 -9.40 -4.40 -12.94
CA SER A 152 -10.39 -3.64 -12.18
C SER A 152 -10.49 -4.11 -10.73
N SER A 153 -10.47 -5.44 -10.50
CA SER A 153 -10.48 -6.00 -9.14
C SER A 153 -9.22 -5.63 -8.35
N LEU A 154 -8.04 -5.60 -9.00
CA LEU A 154 -6.80 -5.17 -8.38
C LEU A 154 -6.84 -3.68 -7.98
N LEU A 155 -7.30 -2.81 -8.88
CA LEU A 155 -7.48 -1.39 -8.60
C LEU A 155 -8.47 -1.15 -7.45
N GLN A 156 -9.61 -1.84 -7.48
CA GLN A 156 -10.60 -1.76 -6.41
C GLN A 156 -10.00 -2.18 -5.07
N ARG A 157 -9.20 -3.26 -5.04
CA ARG A 157 -8.52 -3.71 -3.81
C ARG A 157 -7.48 -2.72 -3.30
N LEU A 158 -6.78 -2.01 -4.18
CA LEU A 158 -5.89 -0.92 -3.75
C LEU A 158 -6.70 0.21 -3.12
N GLN A 159 -7.78 0.64 -3.75
CA GLN A 159 -8.58 1.77 -3.26
C GLN A 159 -9.38 1.44 -1.99
N GLN A 160 -10.02 0.28 -1.94
CA GLN A 160 -11.01 -0.06 -0.90
C GLN A 160 -10.46 -1.07 0.12
N GLY A 161 -9.29 -1.65 -0.14
CA GLY A 161 -8.78 -2.78 0.63
C GLY A 161 -9.53 -4.07 0.31
N GLY A 162 -9.52 -4.99 1.27
CA GLY A 162 -10.32 -6.20 1.26
C GLY A 162 -10.40 -6.79 2.66
N GLU A 163 -10.97 -7.99 2.80
CA GLU A 163 -11.19 -8.64 4.11
C GLU A 163 -9.96 -8.63 5.04
N LYS A 164 -8.75 -8.81 4.47
CA LYS A 164 -7.47 -8.87 5.20
C LYS A 164 -6.40 -7.92 4.67
N MET A 165 -6.79 -6.97 3.82
CA MET A 165 -5.88 -5.98 3.21
C MET A 165 -6.43 -4.58 3.52
N PRO A 166 -5.63 -3.67 4.10
CA PRO A 166 -6.11 -2.32 4.36
C PRO A 166 -6.37 -1.56 3.06
N SER A 167 -7.15 -0.48 3.13
CA SER A 167 -7.32 0.45 2.02
C SER A 167 -6.04 1.27 1.81
N PHE A 168 -5.72 1.51 0.54
CA PHE A 168 -4.70 2.46 0.07
C PHE A 168 -5.36 3.62 -0.69
N GLY A 169 -6.59 3.97 -0.33
CA GLY A 169 -7.34 5.07 -0.95
C GLY A 169 -6.70 6.45 -0.79
N TYR A 170 -5.67 6.57 0.04
CA TYR A 170 -4.83 7.76 0.15
C TYR A 170 -3.82 7.88 -1.01
N LEU A 171 -3.57 6.83 -1.80
CA LEU A 171 -2.68 6.91 -2.96
C LEU A 171 -3.33 7.71 -4.10
N ARG A 172 -2.52 8.54 -4.77
CA ARG A 172 -2.90 9.27 -5.98
C ARG A 172 -2.87 8.38 -7.21
N ALA A 173 -3.47 8.85 -8.30
CA ALA A 173 -3.53 8.10 -9.55
C ALA A 173 -2.13 7.84 -10.17
N ASP A 174 -1.24 8.83 -10.10
CA ASP A 174 0.16 8.73 -10.56
C ASP A 174 0.97 7.75 -9.70
N GLU A 175 0.79 7.78 -8.38
CA GLU A 175 1.38 6.81 -7.44
C GLU A 175 0.86 5.39 -7.68
N VAL A 176 -0.45 5.20 -7.86
CA VAL A 176 -1.03 3.89 -8.20
C VAL A 176 -0.45 3.38 -9.53
N ASN A 177 -0.30 4.25 -10.52
CA ASN A 177 0.30 3.88 -11.80
C ASN A 177 1.78 3.45 -11.65
N ALA A 178 2.58 4.21 -10.89
CA ALA A 178 3.97 3.86 -10.59
C ALA A 178 4.07 2.52 -9.84
N LEU A 179 3.23 2.32 -8.82
CA LEU A 179 3.16 1.07 -8.06
C LEU A 179 2.77 -0.11 -8.96
N LEU A 180 1.76 0.03 -9.82
CA LEU A 180 1.36 -1.02 -10.75
C LEU A 180 2.44 -1.35 -11.76
N HIS A 181 3.19 -0.35 -12.24
CA HIS A 181 4.35 -0.57 -13.10
C HIS A 181 5.38 -1.47 -12.41
N TYR A 182 5.75 -1.14 -11.17
CA TYR A 182 6.69 -1.95 -10.39
C TYR A 182 6.14 -3.35 -10.06
N LEU A 183 4.87 -3.47 -9.68
CA LEU A 183 4.25 -4.77 -9.40
C LEU A 183 4.26 -5.69 -10.62
N ARG A 184 4.10 -5.17 -11.84
CA ARG A 184 4.24 -5.95 -13.08
C ARG A 184 5.66 -6.46 -13.26
N LYS A 185 6.67 -5.63 -12.98
CA LYS A 185 8.09 -6.03 -12.97
C LYS A 185 8.35 -7.13 -11.94
N LEU A 186 7.88 -6.94 -10.71
CA LEU A 186 8.01 -7.93 -9.63
C LEU A 186 7.30 -9.25 -9.96
N ALA A 187 6.19 -9.19 -10.69
CA ALA A 187 5.45 -10.35 -11.16
C ALA A 187 6.12 -11.11 -12.31
N GLY A 188 7.20 -10.59 -12.89
CA GLY A 188 7.89 -11.17 -14.05
C GLY A 188 7.15 -11.00 -15.37
N LEU A 189 6.29 -9.98 -15.47
CA LEU A 189 5.60 -9.66 -16.72
C LEU A 189 6.52 -8.85 -17.66
N PRO A 190 6.36 -8.99 -18.99
CA PRO A 190 7.06 -8.15 -19.95
C PRO A 190 6.87 -6.67 -19.63
N GLN A 191 7.98 -5.95 -19.57
CA GLN A 191 7.99 -4.51 -19.37
C GLN A 191 7.71 -3.82 -20.70
N THR A 192 6.99 -2.70 -20.66
CA THR A 192 6.90 -1.81 -21.81
C THR A 192 8.21 -1.04 -21.94
N ASN A 193 8.62 -0.63 -23.15
CA ASN A 193 9.79 0.24 -23.36
C ASN A 193 9.63 1.66 -22.78
N ARG A 194 8.61 1.90 -21.95
CA ARG A 194 8.38 3.17 -21.29
C ARG A 194 9.32 3.29 -20.10
N PRO A 195 9.90 4.47 -19.85
CA PRO A 195 10.65 4.74 -18.63
C PRO A 195 9.82 4.43 -17.38
N GLU A 196 10.49 4.01 -16.31
CA GLU A 196 9.84 3.83 -15.01
C GLU A 196 9.27 5.17 -14.54
N PRO A 197 7.99 5.23 -14.14
CA PRO A 197 7.42 6.44 -13.58
C PRO A 197 8.21 6.91 -12.35
N GLN A 198 8.59 8.19 -12.37
CA GLN A 198 9.26 8.87 -11.27
C GLN A 198 8.34 9.93 -10.68
N LEU A 199 8.34 10.06 -9.37
CA LEU A 199 7.47 10.96 -8.62
C LEU A 199 8.33 11.83 -7.71
N MET A 200 8.07 13.13 -7.68
CA MET A 200 8.72 14.05 -6.74
C MET A 200 7.75 14.32 -5.60
N GLU A 201 8.03 13.76 -4.43
CA GLU A 201 7.14 13.87 -3.26
C GLU A 201 7.73 14.74 -2.18
N SER A 202 6.89 15.51 -1.49
CA SER A 202 7.32 16.23 -0.32
C SER A 202 7.57 15.32 0.88
N TRP A 203 8.41 15.77 1.83
CA TRP A 203 8.65 15.00 3.06
C TRP A 203 7.36 14.64 3.83
N PRO A 204 6.31 15.48 3.97
CA PRO A 204 5.12 15.08 4.72
C PRO A 204 4.31 14.04 3.94
N ARG A 205 4.41 14.01 2.61
CA ARG A 205 3.78 12.97 1.79
C ARG A 205 4.50 11.63 1.96
N VAL A 206 5.83 11.62 1.96
CA VAL A 206 6.62 10.41 2.30
C VAL A 206 6.28 9.90 3.70
N GLY A 207 6.17 10.81 4.67
CA GLY A 207 5.73 10.48 6.04
C GLY A 207 4.34 9.85 6.08
N GLU A 208 3.37 10.39 5.35
CA GLU A 208 2.02 9.83 5.25
C GLU A 208 2.02 8.41 4.64
N LEU A 209 2.74 8.22 3.53
CA LEU A 209 2.86 6.92 2.85
C LEU A 209 3.43 5.85 3.77
N LEU A 210 4.47 6.18 4.53
CA LEU A 210 5.10 5.28 5.50
C LEU A 210 4.23 5.04 6.72
N VAL A 211 3.61 6.08 7.30
CA VAL A 211 2.77 5.90 8.49
C VAL A 211 1.55 5.06 8.17
N LYS A 212 0.79 5.40 7.13
CA LYS A 212 -0.43 4.66 6.78
C LYS A 212 -0.13 3.31 6.15
N GLY A 213 0.98 3.20 5.41
CA GLY A 213 1.36 1.98 4.70
C GLY A 213 2.15 0.97 5.53
N THR A 214 2.86 1.41 6.58
CA THR A 214 3.74 0.58 7.39
C THR A 214 3.43 0.64 8.88
N CYS A 215 3.42 1.84 9.48
CA CYS A 215 3.33 1.96 10.95
C CYS A 215 1.95 1.62 11.50
N HIS A 216 0.89 2.11 10.84
CA HIS A 216 -0.51 1.93 11.23
C HIS A 216 -1.03 0.50 11.05
N ILE A 217 -0.23 -0.39 10.46
CA ILE A 217 -0.51 -1.84 10.47
C ILE A 217 -0.54 -2.36 11.92
N CYS A 218 0.39 -1.90 12.76
CA CYS A 218 0.56 -2.40 14.13
C CYS A 218 0.18 -1.37 15.20
N HIS A 219 0.48 -0.09 14.97
CA HIS A 219 0.23 0.97 15.93
C HIS A 219 -1.16 1.57 15.69
N ASN A 220 -2.00 1.68 16.73
CA ASN A 220 -3.23 2.48 16.61
C ASN A 220 -2.85 3.95 16.37
N ALA A 221 -3.71 4.71 15.71
CA ALA A 221 -3.49 6.15 15.55
C ALA A 221 -3.43 6.83 16.93
N THR A 222 -4.46 6.61 17.74
CA THR A 222 -4.58 7.12 19.12
C THR A 222 -4.97 6.00 20.09
N ASN A 223 -5.25 6.37 21.36
CA ASN A 223 -5.67 5.51 22.46
C ASN A 223 -4.63 4.50 22.97
N GLU A 224 -4.89 4.01 24.17
CA GLU A 224 -4.02 3.09 24.87
C GLU A 224 -4.07 1.66 24.28
N GLY A 225 -3.04 1.29 23.50
CA GLY A 225 -2.69 -0.10 23.19
C GLY A 225 -3.20 -0.65 21.85
N GLY A 226 -2.29 -0.86 20.91
CA GLY A 226 -2.51 -1.63 19.68
C GLY A 226 -2.07 -3.09 19.82
N ALA A 227 -2.76 -3.97 19.09
CA ALA A 227 -2.71 -5.44 19.10
C ALA A 227 -3.12 -6.14 20.42
N TYR A 228 -4.27 -6.81 20.38
CA TYR A 228 -4.82 -7.68 21.41
C TYR A 228 -3.77 -8.67 21.95
N GLY A 229 -3.11 -8.36 23.06
CA GLY A 229 -2.23 -9.29 23.76
C GLY A 229 -3.08 -10.23 24.60
N LEU A 230 -3.15 -11.51 24.24
CA LEU A 230 -4.05 -12.45 24.91
C LEU A 230 -3.63 -12.87 26.32
N ILE A 231 -2.42 -12.56 26.82
CA ILE A 231 -1.96 -13.22 28.06
C ILE A 231 -1.21 -12.30 29.05
N ASN A 232 -0.63 -11.15 28.70
CA ASN A 232 0.09 -10.33 29.68
C ASN A 232 0.09 -8.83 29.33
N ALA A 233 -0.22 -7.98 30.31
CA ALA A 233 -0.18 -6.50 30.23
C ALA A 233 1.23 -5.90 29.96
N TYR A 234 2.23 -6.71 29.64
CA TYR A 234 3.63 -6.32 29.45
C TYR A 234 4.05 -6.11 27.99
N GLU A 235 3.19 -6.39 27.00
CA GLU A 235 3.49 -6.26 25.56
C GLU A 235 2.54 -5.27 24.85
N ARG A 236 2.41 -4.07 25.39
CA ARG A 236 1.62 -3.00 24.75
C ARG A 236 2.39 -2.40 23.56
N ILE A 237 1.78 -2.40 22.38
CA ILE A 237 2.27 -1.56 21.26
C ILE A 237 1.74 -0.14 21.50
N PRO A 238 2.61 0.87 21.65
CA PRO A 238 2.19 2.25 21.87
C PRO A 238 1.44 2.80 20.67
N SER A 239 0.53 3.76 20.88
CA SER A 239 -0.12 4.46 19.76
C SER A 239 0.87 5.37 19.03
N LEU A 240 0.53 5.75 17.80
CA LEU A 240 1.32 6.70 17.02
C LEU A 240 1.36 8.09 17.70
N ALA A 241 0.28 8.49 18.38
CA ALA A 241 0.23 9.72 19.15
C ALA A 241 1.23 9.73 20.34
N GLU A 242 1.44 8.59 21.01
CA GLU A 242 2.39 8.48 22.12
C GLU A 242 3.85 8.65 21.67
N ILE A 243 4.18 8.24 20.44
CA ILE A 243 5.55 8.30 19.90
C ILE A 243 6.05 9.74 19.86
N VAL A 244 5.23 10.65 19.33
CA VAL A 244 5.63 12.05 19.14
C VAL A 244 5.73 12.81 20.47
N GLY A 245 4.90 12.47 21.45
CA GLY A 245 4.87 13.15 22.75
C GLY A 245 6.03 12.80 23.68
N HIS A 246 6.69 11.65 23.48
CA HIS A 246 7.65 11.11 24.46
C HIS A 246 9.01 10.71 23.88
N ARG A 247 9.20 10.84 22.56
CA ARG A 247 10.44 10.44 21.89
C ARG A 247 10.94 11.59 21.00
N THR A 248 12.25 11.73 20.96
CA THR A 248 12.96 12.55 19.99
C THR A 248 12.98 11.86 18.63
N MET A 249 13.19 12.64 17.57
CA MET A 249 13.35 12.10 16.22
C MET A 249 14.47 11.05 16.15
N GLN A 250 15.61 11.30 16.82
CA GLN A 250 16.74 10.37 16.80
C GLN A 250 16.42 9.04 17.52
N GLU A 251 15.64 9.07 18.60
CA GLU A 251 15.16 7.85 19.27
C GLU A 251 14.24 7.05 18.34
N VAL A 252 13.36 7.71 17.58
CA VAL A 252 12.50 7.05 16.58
C VAL A 252 13.33 6.45 15.45
N ILE A 253 14.31 7.18 14.89
CA ILE A 253 15.24 6.68 13.88
C ILE A 253 15.97 5.42 14.37
N ASN A 254 16.54 5.49 15.57
CA ASN A 254 17.24 4.37 16.18
C ASN A 254 16.31 3.17 16.43
N LYS A 255 15.08 3.42 16.89
CA LYS A 255 14.12 2.35 17.16
C LYS A 255 13.67 1.66 15.87
N VAL A 256 13.30 2.42 14.84
CA VAL A 256 12.80 1.90 13.55
C VAL A 256 13.89 1.17 12.77
N ARG A 257 15.08 1.75 12.65
CA ARG A 257 16.14 1.19 11.79
C ARG A 257 17.01 0.15 12.48
N ARG A 258 17.20 0.27 13.80
CA ARG A 258 18.20 -0.52 14.55
C ARG A 258 17.57 -1.36 15.66
N GLY A 259 16.28 -1.21 15.92
CA GLY A 259 15.61 -1.90 17.04
C GLY A 259 16.18 -1.52 18.39
N ALA A 260 16.78 -0.32 18.52
CA ALA A 260 17.50 0.09 19.72
C ALA A 260 16.66 -0.10 21.00
N ILE A 261 17.32 -0.59 22.05
CA ILE A 261 16.75 -0.71 23.38
C ILE A 261 16.89 0.67 24.02
N VAL A 262 15.76 1.33 24.29
CA VAL A 262 15.78 2.51 25.17
C VAL A 262 16.12 1.99 26.57
N PRO A 263 17.15 2.53 27.26
CA PRO A 263 17.51 2.09 28.61
C PRO A 263 16.27 2.13 29.53
N GLY A 264 15.94 1.00 30.16
CA GLY A 264 14.76 0.86 31.04
C GLY A 264 13.51 0.27 30.38
N GLU A 265 13.45 0.15 29.04
CA GLU A 265 12.34 -0.54 28.37
C GLU A 265 12.60 -2.05 28.23
N ARG A 266 11.71 -2.87 28.79
CA ARG A 266 11.58 -4.28 28.38
C ARG A 266 11.20 -4.29 26.89
N ARG A 267 11.96 -5.03 26.07
CA ARG A 267 11.81 -5.10 24.60
C ARG A 267 10.35 -4.98 24.12
N GLY A 268 10.02 -3.89 23.42
CA GLY A 268 8.95 -3.92 22.41
C GLY A 268 9.44 -4.71 21.19
N ARG A 269 8.68 -5.72 20.74
CA ARG A 269 9.00 -6.59 19.60
C ARG A 269 8.79 -5.92 18.24
N MET A 270 9.01 -4.61 18.14
CA MET A 270 8.80 -3.88 16.90
C MET A 270 9.73 -4.43 15.81
N PRO A 271 9.22 -4.75 14.61
CA PRO A 271 10.06 -5.13 13.48
C PRO A 271 11.12 -4.06 13.19
N ILE A 272 12.31 -4.50 12.80
CA ILE A 272 13.36 -3.62 12.31
C ILE A 272 13.07 -3.30 10.84
N PHE A 273 13.12 -2.04 10.46
CA PHE A 273 12.90 -1.57 9.10
C PHE A 273 14.23 -1.04 8.53
N SER A 274 15.26 -1.90 8.48
CA SER A 274 16.63 -1.52 8.06
C SER A 274 16.73 -1.04 6.60
N TYR A 275 15.67 -1.28 5.82
CA TYR A 275 15.54 -0.81 4.43
C TYR A 275 15.00 0.61 4.30
N LEU A 276 14.66 1.28 5.41
CA LEU A 276 14.32 2.70 5.43
C LEU A 276 15.58 3.53 5.68
N THR A 277 15.68 4.68 5.03
CA THR A 277 16.74 5.67 5.28
C THR A 277 16.45 6.47 6.55
N GLU A 278 17.43 7.22 7.06
CA GLU A 278 17.18 8.09 8.22
C GLU A 278 16.25 9.25 7.85
N GLN A 279 16.36 9.79 6.63
CA GLN A 279 15.49 10.86 6.13
C GLN A 279 14.04 10.39 5.99
N GLU A 280 13.80 9.16 5.53
CA GLU A 280 12.46 8.57 5.48
C GLU A 280 11.85 8.39 6.87
N VAL A 281 12.65 7.98 7.85
CA VAL A 281 12.17 7.86 9.23
C VAL A 281 11.98 9.23 9.91
N ALA A 282 12.81 10.22 9.58
CA ALA A 282 12.59 11.60 9.97
C ALA A 282 11.26 12.14 9.41
N ALA A 283 10.95 11.83 8.14
CA ALA A 283 9.68 12.19 7.52
C ALA A 283 8.47 11.58 8.24
N ILE A 284 8.58 10.34 8.76
CA ILE A 284 7.55 9.75 9.64
C ILE A 284 7.33 10.61 10.88
N TYR A 285 8.41 10.96 11.59
CA TYR A 285 8.33 11.72 12.83
C TYR A 285 7.72 13.11 12.61
N LEU A 286 8.22 13.84 11.62
CA LEU A 286 7.73 15.17 11.26
C LEU A 286 6.28 15.13 10.77
N TYR A 287 5.86 14.09 10.03
CA TYR A 287 4.48 13.95 9.59
C TYR A 287 3.55 13.74 10.80
N LEU A 288 3.93 12.91 11.77
CA LEU A 288 3.11 12.70 12.97
C LEU A 288 3.04 13.97 13.85
N GLN A 289 4.06 14.83 13.83
CA GLN A 289 4.04 16.14 14.49
C GLN A 289 3.10 17.13 13.78
N MET A 290 3.23 17.24 12.44
CA MET A 290 2.48 18.20 11.64
C MET A 290 1.03 17.79 11.41
N TYR A 291 0.75 16.49 11.36
CA TYR A 291 -0.57 15.89 11.18
C TYR A 291 -0.87 14.93 12.35
N PRO A 292 -1.20 15.47 13.54
CA PRO A 292 -1.39 14.65 14.74
C PRO A 292 -2.41 13.52 14.51
N PRO A 293 -2.11 12.28 14.95
CA PRO A 293 -3.02 11.16 14.83
C PRO A 293 -4.40 11.42 15.44
N GLN A 294 -5.44 10.89 14.81
CA GLN A 294 -6.83 11.08 15.22
C GLN A 294 -7.48 9.76 15.71
N PRO A 295 -8.53 9.83 16.54
CA PRO A 295 -9.35 8.67 16.93
C PRO A 295 -9.86 7.82 15.77
#